data_AF-A0A392PMD4-F1
#
_entry.id   AF-A0A392PMD4-F1
#
_cell.length_a   1.000
_cell.length_b   1.000
_cell.length_c   1.000
_cell.angle_alpha   90.00
_cell.angle_beta   90.00
_cell.angle_gamma   90.00
#
_symmetry.space_group_name_H-M   'P 1'
#
loop_
_entity.id
_entity.type
_entity.pdbx_description
1 polymer ?
#
loop_
_entity_poly.entity_id
_entity_poly.type
_entity_poly.pdbx_seq_one_letter_code
_entity_poly.pdbx_strand_id
1 'polypeptide(L)'
;KSSVYEDSWSEFGTIDHYNDNTIIEGFHLFGHKLQEFLVEVSSLKERIQVHSSLAREQDKTLSKLMTNIQMEITSQRESCENMKKEVSKRDLQLVALRENIAHLYESCINSVTALENGKAELVGEKVELSDLGINLEKPSFDDEISEECIKTMADRLLLTANGFASIKTEFLDANQKEMKATVTNLQRELQEKDVQRDRICADLVKQIKDAEAAANR
;
A
#
# COMPACT_ATOMS: atom_id res chain seq x y z
N LYS A 1 -10.14 -105.88 -26.31
CA LYS A 1 -11.53 -106.05 -26.82
C LYS A 1 -12.10 -104.66 -27.03
N SER A 2 -12.50 -104.39 -28.27
CA SER A 2 -12.87 -103.10 -28.85
C SER A 2 -14.15 -102.55 -28.24
N SER A 3 -14.16 -101.28 -27.81
CA SER A 3 -15.38 -100.52 -27.57
C SER A 3 -15.90 -100.03 -28.91
N VAL A 4 -17.09 -100.50 -29.28
CA VAL A 4 -17.77 -100.12 -30.51
C VAL A 4 -18.24 -98.67 -30.37
N TYR A 5 -17.79 -97.84 -31.32
CA TYR A 5 -18.34 -96.51 -31.62
C TYR A 5 -19.78 -96.72 -32.08
N GLU A 6 -20.77 -96.24 -31.32
CA GLU A 6 -22.14 -96.13 -31.81
C GLU A 6 -22.24 -94.83 -32.63
N ASP A 7 -22.25 -95.01 -33.96
CA ASP A 7 -22.64 -93.96 -34.90
C ASP A 7 -24.11 -93.59 -34.65
N SER A 8 -24.35 -92.45 -34.01
CA SER A 8 -25.68 -91.82 -33.89
C SER A 8 -26.19 -91.23 -35.23
N TRP A 9 -25.96 -91.93 -36.33
CA TRP A 9 -26.44 -91.57 -37.68
C TRP A 9 -27.27 -92.68 -38.34
N SER A 10 -27.53 -93.80 -37.66
CA SER A 10 -28.34 -94.90 -38.21
C SER A 10 -29.86 -94.77 -37.99
N GLU A 11 -30.36 -93.59 -37.64
CA GLU A 11 -31.82 -93.32 -37.52
C GLU A 11 -32.36 -92.52 -38.74
N PHE A 12 -31.80 -92.76 -39.92
CA PHE A 12 -32.35 -92.31 -41.21
C PHE A 12 -32.86 -93.47 -42.08
N GLY A 13 -33.24 -94.58 -41.43
CA GLY A 13 -33.51 -95.86 -42.09
C GLY A 13 -34.87 -96.50 -41.78
N THR A 14 -35.87 -95.74 -41.35
CA THR A 14 -37.27 -96.21 -41.24
C THR A 14 -38.21 -95.07 -41.62
N ILE A 15 -38.42 -94.93 -42.93
CA ILE A 15 -39.49 -94.11 -43.50
C ILE A 15 -40.74 -94.98 -43.44
N ASP A 16 -41.46 -94.90 -42.33
CA ASP A 16 -42.83 -95.41 -42.20
C ASP A 16 -43.66 -94.35 -41.43
N HIS A 17 -44.42 -93.58 -42.21
CA HIS A 17 -45.47 -92.64 -41.82
C HIS A 17 -45.23 -91.71 -40.60
N TYR A 18 -44.10 -90.99 -40.60
CA TYR A 18 -44.15 -89.65 -40.00
C TYR A 18 -45.07 -88.81 -40.89
N ASN A 19 -46.17 -88.29 -40.33
CA ASN A 19 -47.13 -87.47 -41.06
C ASN A 19 -46.38 -86.30 -41.71
N ASP A 20 -46.27 -86.26 -43.05
CA ASP A 20 -45.58 -85.19 -43.79
C ASP A 20 -46.04 -83.80 -43.33
N ASN A 21 -47.31 -83.71 -42.91
CA ASN A 21 -47.90 -82.52 -42.32
C ASN A 21 -47.20 -82.05 -41.02
N THR A 22 -46.74 -82.94 -40.15
CA THR A 22 -46.02 -82.61 -38.91
C THR A 22 -44.60 -82.11 -39.17
N ILE A 23 -43.92 -82.66 -40.19
CA ILE A 23 -42.60 -82.17 -40.62
C ILE A 23 -42.74 -80.78 -41.24
N ILE A 24 -43.76 -80.58 -42.10
CA ILE A 24 -44.10 -79.29 -42.71
C ILE A 24 -44.44 -78.24 -41.64
N GLU A 25 -45.25 -78.58 -40.64
CA GLU A 25 -45.57 -77.70 -39.50
C GLU A 25 -44.33 -77.30 -38.68
N GLY A 26 -43.40 -78.25 -38.45
CA GLY A 26 -42.12 -77.98 -37.78
C GLY A 26 -41.25 -76.97 -38.54
N PHE A 27 -41.13 -77.12 -39.87
CA PHE A 27 -40.42 -76.15 -40.71
C PHE A 27 -41.11 -74.78 -40.75
N HIS A 28 -42.44 -74.73 -40.75
CA HIS A 28 -43.18 -73.47 -40.65
C HIS A 28 -42.95 -72.76 -39.31
N LEU A 29 -43.02 -73.48 -38.19
CA LEU A 29 -42.75 -72.93 -36.86
C LEU A 29 -41.31 -72.43 -36.74
N PHE A 30 -40.34 -73.22 -37.21
CA PHE A 30 -38.94 -72.84 -37.23
C PHE A 30 -38.69 -71.61 -38.12
N GLY A 31 -39.29 -71.57 -39.30
CA GLY A 31 -39.24 -70.43 -40.22
C GLY A 31 -39.81 -69.15 -39.59
N HIS A 32 -40.95 -69.24 -38.90
CA HIS A 32 -41.55 -68.12 -38.16
C HIS A 32 -40.64 -67.64 -37.03
N LYS A 33 -40.04 -68.56 -36.27
CA LYS A 33 -39.13 -68.21 -35.17
C LYS A 33 -37.83 -67.57 -35.66
N LEU A 34 -37.28 -68.04 -36.78
CA LEU A 34 -36.14 -67.39 -37.44
C LEU A 34 -36.49 -65.98 -37.93
N GLN A 35 -37.69 -65.80 -38.47
CA GLN A 35 -38.15 -64.49 -38.92
C GLN A 35 -38.32 -63.51 -37.75
N GLU A 36 -38.93 -63.95 -36.65
CA GLU A 36 -39.05 -63.19 -35.40
C GLU A 36 -37.67 -62.79 -34.86
N PHE A 37 -36.73 -63.74 -34.82
CA PHE A 37 -35.34 -63.48 -34.43
C PHE A 37 -34.64 -62.47 -35.34
N LEU A 38 -34.84 -62.54 -36.67
CA LEU A 38 -34.25 -61.59 -37.61
C LEU A 38 -34.76 -60.16 -37.40
N VAL A 39 -36.04 -60.00 -37.04
CA VAL A 39 -36.64 -58.71 -36.69
C VAL A 39 -36.03 -58.15 -35.41
N GLU A 40 -35.89 -58.98 -34.37
CA GLU A 40 -35.26 -58.59 -33.11
C GLU A 40 -33.79 -58.18 -33.30
N VAL A 41 -33.02 -58.93 -34.09
CA VAL A 41 -31.63 -58.59 -34.43
C VAL A 41 -31.55 -57.26 -35.18
N SER A 42 -32.48 -57.02 -36.11
CA SER A 42 -32.55 -55.76 -36.85
C SER A 42 -32.87 -54.58 -35.93
N SER A 43 -33.84 -54.74 -35.04
CA SER A 43 -34.19 -53.73 -34.02
C SER A 43 -33.02 -53.46 -33.07
N LEU A 44 -32.33 -54.52 -32.61
CA LEU A 44 -31.17 -54.37 -31.75
C LEU A 44 -30.04 -53.59 -32.44
N LYS A 45 -29.78 -53.88 -33.71
CA LYS A 45 -28.79 -53.15 -34.52
C LYS A 45 -29.12 -51.66 -34.61
N GLU A 46 -30.38 -51.30 -34.85
CA GLU A 46 -30.83 -49.90 -34.90
C GLU A 46 -30.61 -49.20 -33.55
N ARG A 47 -31.00 -49.83 -32.44
CA ARG A 47 -30.76 -49.27 -31.10
C ARG A 47 -29.27 -49.06 -30.81
N ILE A 48 -28.41 -50.02 -31.17
CA ILE A 48 -26.96 -49.89 -31.02
C ILE A 48 -26.45 -48.68 -31.81
N GLN A 49 -26.93 -48.49 -33.04
CA GLN A 49 -26.52 -47.36 -33.87
C GLN A 49 -26.96 -46.02 -33.27
N VAL A 50 -28.18 -45.92 -32.74
CA VAL A 50 -28.68 -44.71 -32.05
C VAL A 50 -27.89 -44.43 -30.78
N HIS A 51 -27.63 -45.44 -29.94
CA HIS A 51 -26.84 -45.25 -28.73
C HIS A 51 -25.38 -44.87 -29.04
N SER A 52 -24.78 -45.47 -30.07
CA SER A 52 -23.43 -45.11 -30.52
C SER A 52 -23.35 -43.66 -31.00
N SER A 53 -24.35 -43.19 -31.76
CA SER A 53 -24.39 -41.80 -32.23
C SER A 53 -24.57 -40.81 -31.08
N LEU A 54 -25.45 -41.13 -30.12
CA LEU A 54 -25.67 -40.33 -28.92
C LEU A 54 -24.41 -40.25 -28.05
N ALA A 55 -23.74 -41.39 -27.82
CA ALA A 55 -22.50 -41.44 -27.05
C ALA A 55 -21.41 -40.57 -27.68
N ARG A 56 -21.27 -40.60 -29.01
CA ARG A 56 -20.32 -39.74 -29.73
C ARG A 56 -20.64 -38.25 -29.60
N GLU A 57 -21.92 -37.88 -29.58
CA GLU A 57 -22.32 -36.47 -29.42
C GLU A 57 -22.10 -35.97 -27.97
N GLN A 58 -22.36 -36.84 -26.99
CA GLN A 58 -22.02 -36.57 -25.58
C GLN A 58 -20.51 -36.40 -25.40
N ASP A 59 -19.70 -37.27 -26.01
CA ASP A 59 -18.23 -37.18 -25.96
C ASP A 59 -17.71 -35.85 -26.54
N LYS A 60 -18.22 -35.42 -27.70
CA LYS A 60 -17.89 -34.10 -28.27
C LYS A 60 -18.28 -32.95 -27.34
N THR A 61 -19.47 -33.02 -26.75
CA THR A 61 -19.97 -31.99 -25.84
C THR A 61 -19.10 -31.90 -24.59
N LEU A 62 -18.76 -33.05 -24.01
CA LEU A 62 -17.89 -33.16 -22.83
C LEU A 62 -16.48 -32.65 -23.14
N SER A 63 -15.92 -33.01 -24.28
CA SER A 63 -14.61 -32.55 -24.73
C SER A 63 -14.57 -31.02 -24.88
N LYS A 64 -15.58 -30.42 -25.52
CA LYS A 64 -15.71 -28.96 -25.63
C LYS A 64 -15.85 -28.28 -24.26
N LEU A 65 -16.65 -28.86 -23.36
CA LEU A 65 -16.79 -28.33 -22.00
C LEU A 65 -15.45 -28.38 -21.27
N MET A 66 -14.70 -29.47 -21.38
CA MET A 66 -13.39 -29.63 -20.76
C MET A 66 -12.39 -28.59 -21.28
N THR A 67 -12.36 -28.33 -22.60
CA THR A 67 -11.51 -27.29 -23.17
C THR A 67 -11.85 -25.90 -22.65
N ASN A 68 -13.14 -25.59 -22.50
CA ASN A 68 -13.58 -24.31 -21.95
C ASN A 68 -13.18 -24.15 -20.48
N ILE A 69 -13.38 -25.20 -19.68
CA ILE A 69 -12.96 -25.21 -18.27
C ILE A 69 -11.45 -25.00 -18.16
N GLN A 70 -10.65 -25.65 -19.01
CA GLN A 70 -9.19 -25.49 -18.98
C GLN A 70 -8.75 -24.07 -19.36
N MET A 71 -9.40 -23.44 -20.34
CA MET A 71 -9.15 -22.03 -20.68
C MET A 71 -9.51 -21.12 -19.50
N GLU A 72 -10.67 -21.32 -18.88
CA GLU A 72 -11.12 -20.52 -17.74
C GLU A 72 -10.16 -20.65 -16.54
N ILE A 73 -9.74 -21.88 -16.20
CA ILE A 73 -8.76 -22.13 -15.13
C ILE A 73 -7.45 -21.39 -15.42
N THR A 74 -7.01 -21.38 -16.67
CA THR A 74 -5.77 -20.70 -17.06
C THR A 74 -5.92 -19.18 -16.93
N SER A 75 -7.00 -18.62 -17.46
CA SER A 75 -7.35 -17.20 -17.33
C SER A 75 -7.42 -16.75 -15.87
N GLN A 76 -8.11 -17.53 -15.03
CA GLN A 76 -8.27 -17.22 -13.62
C GLN A 76 -6.94 -17.32 -12.86
N ARG A 77 -6.07 -18.27 -13.20
CA ARG A 77 -4.72 -18.37 -12.64
C ARG A 77 -3.89 -17.14 -12.99
N GLU A 78 -3.88 -16.72 -14.25
CA GLU A 78 -3.15 -15.52 -14.70
C GLU A 78 -3.67 -14.26 -14.01
N SER A 79 -4.98 -14.11 -13.91
CA SER A 79 -5.63 -13.01 -13.18
C SER A 79 -5.23 -12.98 -11.70
N CYS A 80 -5.23 -14.15 -11.04
CA CYS A 80 -4.80 -14.27 -9.65
C CYS A 80 -3.34 -13.87 -9.44
N GLU A 81 -2.43 -14.32 -10.32
CA GLU A 81 -1.01 -13.94 -10.22
C GLU A 81 -0.77 -12.46 -10.50
N ASN A 82 -1.52 -11.86 -11.42
CA ASN A 82 -1.46 -10.41 -11.64
C ASN A 82 -1.96 -9.63 -10.42
N MET A 83 -3.06 -10.07 -9.80
CA MET A 83 -3.57 -9.46 -8.58
C MET A 83 -2.57 -9.59 -7.43
N LYS A 84 -1.92 -10.75 -7.27
CA LYS A 84 -0.88 -10.97 -6.27
C LYS A 84 0.29 -10.00 -6.44
N LYS A 85 0.77 -9.81 -7.68
CA LYS A 85 1.83 -8.85 -7.98
C LYS A 85 1.44 -7.41 -7.63
N GLU A 86 0.22 -7.01 -7.97
CA GLU A 86 -0.27 -5.66 -7.62
C GLU A 86 -0.42 -5.47 -6.12
N VAL A 87 -0.94 -6.46 -5.39
CA VAL A 87 -1.01 -6.40 -3.91
C VAL A 87 0.39 -6.25 -3.32
N SER A 88 1.35 -7.09 -3.72
CA SER A 88 2.74 -6.98 -3.22
C SER A 88 3.39 -5.63 -3.54
N LYS A 89 3.11 -5.07 -4.72
CA LYS A 89 3.59 -3.72 -5.07
C LYS A 89 2.97 -2.64 -4.20
N ARG A 90 1.67 -2.73 -3.92
CA ARG A 90 0.97 -1.79 -3.02
C ARG A 90 1.46 -1.90 -1.59
N ASP A 91 1.75 -3.10 -1.10
CA ASP A 91 2.31 -3.31 0.23
C ASP A 91 3.68 -2.63 0.38
N LEU A 92 4.56 -2.78 -0.61
CA LEU A 92 5.85 -2.08 -0.62
C LEU A 92 5.69 -0.55 -0.63
N GLN A 93 4.74 -0.03 -1.41
CA GLN A 93 4.44 1.42 -1.43
C GLN A 93 3.88 1.91 -0.09
N LEU A 94 3.06 1.09 0.59
CA LEU A 94 2.50 1.41 1.90
C LEU A 94 3.59 1.45 2.97
N VAL A 95 4.53 0.49 2.96
CA VAL A 95 5.71 0.52 3.85
C VAL A 95 6.53 1.78 3.64
N ALA A 96 6.88 2.10 2.38
CA ALA A 96 7.63 3.31 2.07
C ALA A 96 6.89 4.60 2.49
N LEU A 97 5.57 4.64 2.34
CA LEU A 97 4.76 5.78 2.80
C LEU A 97 4.78 5.91 4.32
N ARG A 98 4.66 4.81 5.07
CA ARG A 98 4.76 4.81 6.53
C ARG A 98 6.12 5.31 7.00
N GLU A 99 7.21 4.85 6.37
CA GLU A 99 8.56 5.35 6.66
C GLU A 99 8.67 6.85 6.40
N ASN A 100 8.16 7.35 5.26
CA ASN A 100 8.19 8.78 4.95
C ASN A 100 7.40 9.62 5.96
N ILE A 101 6.22 9.14 6.40
CA ILE A 101 5.42 9.81 7.43
C ILE A 101 6.20 9.89 8.74
N ALA A 102 6.85 8.80 9.16
CA ALA A 102 7.68 8.79 10.36
C ALA A 102 8.85 9.80 10.29
N HIS A 103 9.57 9.85 9.16
CA HIS A 103 10.66 10.81 8.96
C HIS A 103 10.18 12.26 8.99
N LEU A 104 9.03 12.56 8.37
CA LEU A 104 8.42 13.89 8.41
C LEU A 104 7.98 14.27 9.82
N TYR A 105 7.38 13.34 10.55
CA TYR A 105 6.97 13.55 11.93
C TYR A 105 8.17 13.86 12.85
N GLU A 106 9.24 13.07 12.76
CA GLU A 106 10.49 13.33 13.49
C GLU A 106 11.12 14.68 13.10
N SER A 107 11.08 15.05 11.83
CA SER A 107 11.56 16.36 11.36
C SER A 107 10.75 17.52 11.95
N CYS A 108 9.42 17.36 12.09
CA CYS A 108 8.57 18.35 12.76
C CYS A 108 8.92 18.49 14.24
N ILE A 109 9.13 17.36 14.94
CA ILE A 109 9.57 17.37 16.35
C ILE A 109 10.88 18.15 16.50
N ASN A 110 11.89 17.80 15.69
CA ASN A 110 13.19 18.47 15.74
C ASN A 110 13.07 19.98 15.44
N SER A 111 12.17 20.36 14.52
CA SER A 111 11.92 21.78 14.20
C SER A 111 11.28 22.53 15.37
N VAL A 112 10.30 21.92 16.05
CA VAL A 112 9.69 22.49 17.25
C VAL A 112 10.74 22.71 18.32
N THR A 113 11.57 21.70 18.61
CA THR A 113 12.65 21.81 19.60
C THR A 113 13.66 22.89 19.23
N ALA A 114 14.05 23.00 17.95
CA ALA A 114 14.95 24.05 17.49
C ALA A 114 14.37 25.46 17.67
N LEU A 115 13.07 25.65 17.41
CA LEU A 115 12.39 26.93 17.61
C LEU A 115 12.24 27.28 19.10
N GLU A 116 11.91 26.30 19.94
CA GLU A 116 11.80 26.48 21.40
C GLU A 116 13.17 26.84 22.00
N ASN A 117 14.26 26.19 21.56
CA ASN A 117 15.61 26.53 21.97
C ASN A 117 16.02 27.94 21.49
N GLY A 118 15.75 28.29 20.24
CA GLY A 118 16.01 29.63 19.72
C GLY A 118 15.22 30.71 20.47
N LYS A 119 13.98 30.41 20.88
CA LYS A 119 13.18 31.30 21.72
C LYS A 119 13.84 31.49 23.09
N ALA A 120 14.29 30.42 23.72
CA ALA A 120 14.97 30.44 25.01
C ALA A 120 16.23 31.34 24.98
N GLU A 121 17.04 31.20 23.92
CA GLU A 121 18.24 32.01 23.70
C GLU A 121 17.92 33.51 23.59
N LEU A 122 16.82 33.89 22.92
CA LEU A 122 16.41 35.29 22.78
C LEU A 122 15.88 35.90 24.09
N VAL A 123 15.22 35.09 24.92
CA VAL A 123 14.67 35.54 26.22
C VAL A 123 15.74 35.50 27.32
N GLY A 124 16.87 34.83 27.08
CA GLY A 124 17.93 34.65 28.08
C GLY A 124 17.55 33.64 29.19
N GLU A 125 16.52 32.83 28.94
CA GLU A 125 16.00 31.83 29.87
C GLU A 125 16.59 30.46 29.49
N LYS A 126 17.19 29.77 30.45
CA LYS A 126 17.79 28.45 30.20
C LYS A 126 16.69 27.40 30.28
N VAL A 127 16.17 26.99 29.13
CA VAL A 127 15.12 25.96 29.09
C VAL A 127 15.73 24.60 29.41
N GLU A 128 15.34 24.03 30.55
CA GLU A 128 15.54 22.60 30.80
C GLU A 128 14.55 21.82 29.95
N LEU A 129 15.04 20.85 29.17
CA LEU A 129 14.22 19.96 28.35
C LEU A 129 13.02 19.39 29.13
N SER A 130 13.12 19.18 30.43
CA SER A 130 12.03 18.66 31.27
C SER A 130 10.81 19.58 31.42
N ASP A 131 10.93 20.91 31.21
CA ASP A 131 9.85 21.89 31.41
C ASP A 131 9.01 22.13 30.13
N LEU A 132 9.43 21.56 28.99
CA LEU A 132 8.71 21.63 27.71
C LEU A 132 7.46 20.73 27.63
N GLY A 133 7.10 20.05 28.72
CA GLY A 133 6.07 19.00 28.69
C GLY A 133 6.42 17.88 27.71
N ILE A 134 7.70 17.49 27.65
CA ILE A 134 8.20 16.45 26.74
C ILE A 134 7.78 15.07 27.26
N ASN A 135 6.49 14.77 27.19
CA ASN A 135 6.05 13.43 26.83
C ASN A 135 5.87 13.39 25.31
N LEU A 136 6.94 13.69 24.58
CA LEU A 136 7.13 13.10 23.26
C LEU A 136 7.69 11.71 23.53
N GLU A 137 6.81 10.83 24.04
CA GLU A 137 7.04 9.42 23.86
C GLU A 137 7.16 9.24 22.34
N LYS A 138 8.38 8.99 21.89
CA LYS A 138 8.68 8.72 20.49
C LYS A 138 7.73 7.59 20.14
N PRO A 139 6.71 7.78 19.28
CA PRO A 139 5.81 6.70 18.94
C PRO A 139 6.71 5.56 18.49
N SER A 140 6.66 4.45 19.22
CA SER A 140 7.49 3.31 18.89
C SER A 140 7.14 2.94 17.45
N PHE A 141 8.05 2.33 16.69
CA PHE A 141 7.75 1.92 15.32
C PHE A 141 6.52 0.97 15.22
N ASP A 142 6.07 0.40 16.36
CA ASP A 142 4.85 -0.39 16.49
C ASP A 142 3.58 0.43 16.80
N ASP A 143 3.72 1.67 17.27
CA ASP A 143 2.59 2.55 17.61
C ASP A 143 2.31 3.45 16.39
N GLU A 144 1.28 3.08 15.62
CA GLU A 144 0.93 3.73 14.37
C GLU A 144 0.67 5.23 14.61
N ILE A 145 1.47 6.10 13.97
CA ILE A 145 1.30 7.56 14.05
C ILE A 145 -0.12 7.89 13.56
N SER A 146 -1.00 8.19 14.52
CA SER A 146 -2.40 8.51 14.24
C SER A 146 -2.50 9.86 13.52
N GLU A 147 -3.53 10.00 12.70
CA GLU A 147 -3.89 11.27 12.07
C GLU A 147 -4.01 12.41 13.10
N GLU A 148 -4.54 12.12 14.29
CA GLU A 148 -4.67 13.09 15.38
C GLU A 148 -3.30 13.52 15.93
N CYS A 149 -2.33 12.61 15.99
CA CYS A 149 -0.95 12.91 16.41
C CYS A 149 -0.28 13.86 15.39
N ILE A 150 -0.49 13.62 14.09
CA ILE A 150 0.02 14.48 13.00
C ILE A 150 -0.58 15.88 13.12
N LYS A 151 -1.90 15.96 13.31
CA LYS A 151 -2.61 17.23 13.45
C LYS A 151 -2.13 18.02 14.66
N THR A 152 -2.04 17.38 15.82
CA THR A 152 -1.51 17.99 17.04
C THR A 152 -0.08 18.51 16.85
N MET A 153 0.76 17.74 16.16
CA MET A 153 2.13 18.15 15.85
C MET A 153 2.17 19.37 14.91
N ALA A 154 1.32 19.40 13.89
CA ALA A 154 1.21 20.53 12.97
C ALA A 154 0.74 21.80 13.69
N ASP A 155 -0.28 21.70 14.52
CA ASP A 155 -0.79 22.81 15.33
C ASP A 155 0.28 23.34 16.30
N ARG A 156 1.02 22.43 16.94
CA ARG A 156 2.14 22.79 17.82
C ARG A 156 3.26 23.48 17.05
N LEU A 157 3.67 22.96 15.90
CA LEU A 157 4.71 23.57 15.06
C LEU A 157 4.31 24.99 14.64
N LEU A 158 3.06 25.19 14.22
CA LEU A 158 2.54 26.50 13.85
C LEU A 158 2.55 27.47 15.05
N LEU A 159 2.08 27.01 16.22
CA LEU A 159 2.04 27.82 17.43
C LEU A 159 3.44 28.22 17.89
N THR A 160 4.38 27.27 17.93
CA THR A 160 5.77 27.51 18.30
C THR A 160 6.47 28.46 17.32
N ALA A 161 6.26 28.29 16.01
CA ALA A 161 6.82 29.17 14.98
C ALA A 161 6.33 30.61 15.10
N ASN A 162 5.02 30.79 15.30
CA ASN A 162 4.42 32.12 15.51
C ASN A 162 4.94 32.76 16.80
N GLY A 163 5.04 31.99 17.89
CA GLY A 163 5.60 32.46 19.16
C GLY A 163 7.05 32.92 19.03
N PHE A 164 7.89 32.14 18.34
CA PHE A 164 9.28 32.51 18.06
C PHE A 164 9.37 33.78 17.20
N ALA A 165 8.56 33.89 16.14
CA ALA A 165 8.55 35.06 15.26
C ALA A 165 8.15 36.35 15.99
N SER A 166 7.15 36.27 16.89
CA SER A 166 6.74 37.41 17.72
C SER A 166 7.87 37.87 18.63
N ILE A 167 8.45 36.95 19.40
CA ILE A 167 9.53 37.26 20.35
C ILE A 167 10.76 37.80 19.64
N LYS A 168 11.12 37.23 18.47
CA LYS A 168 12.22 37.74 17.67
C LYS A 168 11.98 39.19 17.21
N THR A 169 10.76 39.53 16.85
CA THR A 169 10.40 40.90 16.44
C THR A 169 10.47 41.87 17.61
N GLU A 170 9.91 41.47 18.76
CA GLU A 170 9.96 42.26 20.00
C GLU A 170 11.39 42.49 20.48
N PHE A 171 12.23 41.45 20.46
CA PHE A 171 13.65 41.53 20.80
C PHE A 171 14.41 42.52 19.90
N LEU A 172 14.19 42.47 18.59
CA LEU A 172 14.83 43.38 17.65
C LEU A 172 14.38 44.84 17.85
N ASP A 173 13.09 45.07 18.10
CA ASP A 173 12.57 46.42 18.38
C ASP A 173 13.12 46.97 19.71
N ALA A 174 13.15 46.16 20.77
CA ALA A 174 13.73 46.54 22.05
C ALA A 174 15.22 46.89 21.93
N ASN A 175 16.00 46.03 21.28
CA ASN A 175 17.42 46.27 21.04
C ASN A 175 17.67 47.51 20.18
N GLN A 176 16.85 47.74 19.14
CA GLN A 176 16.95 48.95 18.32
C GLN A 176 16.66 50.22 19.13
N LYS A 177 15.64 50.20 19.99
CA LYS A 177 15.32 51.32 20.89
C LYS A 177 16.44 51.60 21.88
N GLU A 178 16.99 50.55 22.50
CA GLU A 178 18.13 50.65 23.44
C GLU A 178 19.37 51.24 22.76
N MET A 179 19.72 50.73 21.56
CA MET A 179 20.85 51.23 20.80
C MET A 179 20.66 52.70 20.40
N LYS A 180 19.44 53.08 19.96
CA LYS A 180 19.12 54.48 19.65
C LYS A 180 19.22 55.38 20.89
N ALA A 181 18.71 54.92 22.04
CA ALA A 181 18.82 55.65 23.30
C ALA A 181 20.29 55.86 23.70
N THR A 182 21.11 54.80 23.62
CA THR A 182 22.55 54.84 23.92
C THR A 182 23.29 55.82 22.99
N VAL A 183 23.01 55.78 21.68
CA VAL A 183 23.60 56.73 20.72
C VAL A 183 23.21 58.17 21.05
N THR A 184 21.93 58.45 21.31
CA THR A 184 21.51 59.81 21.68
C THR A 184 22.15 60.28 23.00
N ASN A 185 22.33 59.37 23.96
CA ASN A 185 23.00 59.64 25.22
C ASN A 185 24.46 60.04 25.00
N LEU A 186 25.21 59.26 24.21
CA LEU A 186 26.61 59.52 23.89
C LEU A 186 26.80 60.82 23.09
N GLN A 187 25.90 61.11 22.15
CA GLN A 187 25.93 62.36 21.38
C GLN A 187 25.75 63.58 22.29
N ARG A 188 24.83 63.50 23.26
CA ARG A 188 24.61 64.56 24.26
C ARG A 188 25.83 64.74 25.16
N GLU A 189 26.39 63.66 25.69
CA GLU A 189 27.61 63.72 26.51
C GLU A 189 28.79 64.32 25.74
N LEU A 190 28.96 63.96 24.47
CA LEU A 190 30.00 64.55 23.61
C LEU A 190 29.81 66.06 23.44
N GLN A 191 28.58 66.51 23.17
CA GLN A 191 28.28 67.93 23.03
C GLN A 191 28.51 68.71 24.34
N GLU A 192 28.14 68.15 25.50
CA GLU A 192 28.44 68.73 26.81
C GLU A 192 29.95 68.86 27.03
N LYS A 193 30.73 67.85 26.63
CA LYS A 193 32.20 67.87 26.71
C LYS A 193 32.82 68.89 25.78
N ASP A 194 32.31 69.04 24.56
CA ASP A 194 32.76 70.09 23.63
C ASP A 194 32.51 71.49 24.21
N VAL A 195 31.34 71.75 24.78
CA VAL A 195 31.02 73.02 25.45
C VAL A 195 31.95 73.27 26.66
N GLN A 196 32.20 72.25 27.47
CA GLN A 196 33.15 72.35 28.59
C GLN A 196 34.56 72.66 28.12
N ARG A 197 35.03 71.98 27.07
CA ARG A 197 36.35 72.23 26.46
C ARG A 197 36.45 73.68 25.97
N ASP A 198 35.46 74.17 25.23
CA ASP A 198 35.49 75.52 24.67
C ASP A 198 35.50 76.58 25.78
N ARG A 199 34.79 76.33 26.88
CA ARG A 199 34.82 77.18 28.09
C ARG A 199 36.21 77.18 28.74
N ILE A 200 36.82 76.02 28.94
CA ILE A 200 38.17 75.91 29.51
C ILE A 200 39.19 76.62 28.61
N CYS A 201 39.10 76.44 27.30
CA CYS A 201 39.96 77.13 26.33
C CYS A 201 39.82 78.66 26.44
N ALA A 202 38.60 79.17 26.52
CA ALA A 202 38.36 80.60 26.69
C ALA A 202 38.93 81.14 28.01
N ASP A 203 38.74 80.41 29.12
CA ASP A 203 39.29 80.77 30.43
C ASP A 203 40.82 80.76 30.44
N LEU A 204 41.46 79.76 29.81
CA LEU A 204 42.92 79.69 29.66
C LEU A 204 43.47 80.85 28.83
N VAL A 205 42.85 81.17 27.68
CA VAL A 205 43.24 82.32 26.85
C VAL A 205 43.13 83.62 27.64
N LYS A 206 42.09 83.78 28.45
CA LYS A 206 41.93 84.94 29.33
C LYS A 206 43.07 85.01 30.36
N GLN A 207 43.37 83.90 31.04
CA GLN A 207 44.46 83.85 32.03
C GLN A 207 45.81 84.20 31.41
N ILE A 208 46.10 83.74 30.18
CA ILE A 208 47.33 84.09 29.45
C ILE A 208 47.39 85.60 29.21
N LYS A 209 46.31 86.21 28.69
CA LYS A 209 46.26 87.65 28.44
C LYS A 209 46.42 88.48 29.71
N ASP A 210 45.78 88.05 30.80
CA ASP A 210 45.88 88.72 32.11
C ASP A 210 47.32 88.64 32.65
N ALA A 211 47.99 87.49 32.49
CA ALA A 211 49.40 87.31 32.87
C ALA A 211 50.37 88.13 32.01
N GLU A 212 50.16 88.17 30.69
CA GLU A 212 50.94 89.01 29.77
C GLU A 212 50.80 90.50 30.09
N ALA A 213 49.59 90.97 30.40
CA ALA A 213 49.34 92.35 30.79
C ALA A 213 50.00 92.71 32.14
N ALA A 214 50.09 91.76 33.06
CA ALA A 214 50.77 91.94 34.35
C ALA A 214 52.30 91.96 34.21
N ALA A 215 52.87 91.17 33.29
CA ALA A 215 54.32 91.13 33.03
C ALA A 215 54.85 92.34 32.24
N ASN A 216 53.99 93.03 31.48
CA ASN A 216 54.32 94.24 30.71
C ASN A 216 54.08 95.56 31.48
N ARG A 217 53.88 95.51 32.81
CA ARG A 217 53.85 96.66 33.71
C ARG A 217 55.13 96.71 34.55
#